data_AF-A0A8H8DIF9-F1
#
_entry.id   AF-A0A8H8DIF9-F1
#
_cell.length_a   1.000
_cell.length_b   1.000
_cell.length_c   1.000
_cell.angle_alpha   90.00
_cell.angle_beta   90.00
_cell.angle_gamma   90.00
#
_symmetry.space_group_name_H-M   'P 1'
#
loop_
_entity.id
_entity.type
_entity.pdbx_description
1 polymer ?
#
loop_
_entity_poly.entity_id
_entity_poly.type
_entity_poly.pdbx_seq_one_letter_code
_entity_poly.pdbx_strand_id
1 'polypeptide(L)'
;MRGIKGLIWEGSLLDAEEGIRFRGYTIPECQTLLPKANGGEEPLPEGLFWLLLTGEVPTKDQVKSLSAEWAARSAIPSFVEELLDRCPSTLHPMSQFSLAVNALQHDSVFARAYQNGIHKSEYWDYTYEDSTDLIAKLPNIAA
;
A
#
# COMPACT_ATOMS: atom_id res chain seq x y z
N MET A 1 25.21 -6.06 7.95
CA MET A 1 24.42 -6.67 9.05
C MET A 1 24.05 -8.12 8.73
N ARG A 2 24.97 -8.95 8.21
CA ARG A 2 24.66 -10.35 7.88
C ARG A 2 24.47 -11.15 9.17
N GLY A 3 23.34 -11.84 9.32
CA GLY A 3 23.03 -12.66 10.50
C GLY A 3 22.66 -11.87 11.77
N ILE A 4 22.57 -10.54 11.70
CA ILE A 4 22.23 -9.70 12.86
C ILE A 4 20.74 -9.35 12.81
N LYS A 5 20.00 -9.69 13.87
CA LYS A 5 18.61 -9.25 14.07
C LYS A 5 18.62 -7.79 14.52
N GLY A 6 18.34 -6.86 13.60
CA GLY A 6 18.50 -5.41 13.82
C GLY A 6 17.25 -4.55 13.67
N LEU A 7 16.13 -5.11 13.22
CA LEU A 7 14.87 -4.39 13.04
C LEU A 7 13.67 -5.26 13.43
N ILE A 8 12.56 -4.61 13.80
CA ILE A 8 11.28 -5.24 14.08
C ILE A 8 10.40 -5.10 12.84
N TRP A 9 9.78 -6.19 12.40
CA TRP A 9 8.87 -6.22 11.26
C TRP A 9 7.69 -7.15 11.57
N GLU A 10 6.48 -6.59 11.65
CA GLU A 10 5.30 -7.29 12.17
C GLU A 10 4.42 -7.89 11.07
N GLY A 11 4.45 -7.36 9.85
CA GLY A 11 3.53 -7.76 8.79
C GLY A 11 3.77 -9.18 8.26
N SER A 12 5.02 -9.63 8.25
CA SER A 12 5.39 -10.93 7.69
C SER A 12 6.66 -11.52 8.32
N LEU A 13 6.74 -12.84 8.36
CA LEU A 13 7.92 -13.57 8.81
C LEU A 13 8.22 -14.75 7.88
N LEU A 14 9.49 -14.93 7.54
CA LEU A 14 9.93 -16.07 6.73
C LEU A 14 10.12 -17.29 7.63
N ASP A 15 9.29 -18.30 7.43
CA ASP A 15 9.44 -19.65 7.95
C ASP A 15 10.49 -20.41 7.12
N ALA A 16 11.30 -21.23 7.77
CA ALA A 16 12.36 -21.98 7.08
C ALA A 16 11.82 -23.13 6.22
N GLU A 17 10.65 -23.68 6.56
CA GLU A 17 10.05 -24.83 5.88
C GLU A 17 8.90 -24.40 4.95
N GLU A 18 8.01 -23.54 5.46
CA GLU A 18 6.75 -23.18 4.79
C GLU A 18 6.85 -21.87 3.98
N GLY A 19 8.01 -21.22 3.99
CA GLY A 19 8.24 -19.96 3.31
C GLY A 19 7.60 -18.75 4.01
N ILE A 20 7.23 -17.73 3.25
CA ILE A 20 6.77 -16.46 3.81
C ILE A 20 5.36 -16.61 4.41
N ARG A 21 5.18 -16.08 5.63
CA ARG A 21 3.88 -15.99 6.30
C ARG A 21 3.45 -14.54 6.44
N PHE A 22 2.20 -14.25 6.11
CA PHE A 22 1.57 -12.94 6.32
C PHE A 22 0.72 -13.00 7.59
N ARG A 23 1.15 -12.28 8.63
CA ARG A 23 0.50 -12.35 9.97
C ARG A 23 0.26 -13.79 10.47
N GLY A 24 1.19 -14.70 10.18
CA GLY A 24 1.13 -16.11 10.58
C GLY A 24 0.53 -17.06 9.53
N TYR A 25 -0.23 -16.55 8.56
CA TYR A 25 -0.84 -17.34 7.50
C TYR A 25 0.14 -17.59 6.35
N THR A 26 0.23 -18.84 5.91
CA THR A 26 0.96 -19.23 4.69
C THR A 26 0.25 -18.72 3.43
N ILE A 27 0.95 -18.74 2.29
CA ILE A 27 0.34 -18.37 1.00
C ILE A 27 -0.87 -19.26 0.66
N PRO A 28 -0.83 -20.61 0.78
CA PRO A 28 -2.00 -21.45 0.51
C PRO A 28 -3.20 -21.15 1.44
N GLU A 29 -2.94 -20.84 2.72
CA GLU A 29 -3.99 -20.42 3.65
C GLU A 29 -4.60 -19.08 3.22
N CYS A 30 -3.77 -18.11 2.81
CA CYS A 30 -4.24 -16.83 2.28
C CYS A 30 -5.10 -17.01 1.03
N GLN A 31 -4.69 -17.86 0.07
CA GLN A 31 -5.48 -18.15 -1.12
C GLN A 31 -6.85 -18.78 -0.80
N THR A 32 -6.92 -19.55 0.29
CA THR A 32 -8.16 -20.20 0.73
C THR A 32 -9.07 -19.22 1.47
N LEU A 33 -8.51 -18.44 2.41
CA LEU A 33 -9.26 -17.62 3.37
C LEU A 33 -9.62 -16.23 2.83
N LEU A 34 -8.76 -15.60 2.03
CA LEU A 34 -8.97 -14.23 1.60
C LEU A 34 -10.12 -14.13 0.59
N PRO A 35 -10.94 -13.06 0.66
CA PRO A 35 -11.99 -12.80 -0.32
C PRO A 35 -11.46 -12.69 -1.75
N LYS A 36 -12.25 -13.21 -2.68
CA LYS A 36 -11.97 -13.23 -4.12
C LYS A 36 -12.97 -12.33 -4.86
N ALA A 37 -12.59 -11.90 -6.05
CA ALA A 37 -13.51 -11.18 -6.95
C ALA A 37 -14.71 -12.07 -7.34
N ASN A 38 -15.83 -11.46 -7.73
CA ASN A 38 -16.98 -12.20 -8.24
C ASN A 38 -16.60 -12.96 -9.53
N GLY A 39 -16.65 -14.29 -9.48
CA GLY A 39 -16.22 -15.16 -10.59
C GLY A 39 -14.70 -15.30 -10.73
N GLY A 40 -13.92 -14.74 -9.80
CA GLY A 40 -12.47 -14.90 -9.74
C GLY A 40 -12.04 -16.01 -8.78
N GLU A 41 -10.89 -16.63 -9.07
CA GLU A 41 -10.29 -17.69 -8.24
C GLU A 41 -9.11 -17.20 -7.39
N GLU A 42 -8.61 -15.99 -7.65
CA GLU A 42 -7.46 -15.41 -6.94
C GLU A 42 -7.89 -14.46 -5.81
N PRO A 43 -7.12 -14.41 -4.70
CA PRO A 43 -7.40 -13.51 -3.59
C PRO A 43 -7.18 -12.04 -3.97
N LEU A 44 -8.03 -11.15 -3.46
CA LEU A 44 -7.92 -9.72 -3.72
C LEU A 44 -6.78 -9.07 -2.92
N PRO A 45 -5.94 -8.21 -3.55
CA PRO A 45 -4.89 -7.46 -2.85
C PRO A 45 -5.40 -6.62 -1.67
N GLU A 46 -6.61 -6.07 -1.77
CA GLU A 46 -7.31 -5.38 -0.69
C GLU A 46 -7.43 -6.26 0.55
N GLY A 47 -7.76 -7.54 0.36
CA GLY A 47 -7.89 -8.49 1.45
C GLY A 47 -6.55 -8.78 2.13
N LEU A 48 -5.49 -8.87 1.34
CA LEU A 48 -4.13 -9.02 1.87
C LEU A 48 -3.69 -7.77 2.63
N PHE A 49 -3.96 -6.57 2.12
CA PHE A 49 -3.65 -5.32 2.82
C PHE A 49 -4.34 -5.23 4.17
N TRP A 50 -5.63 -5.59 4.23
CA TRP A 50 -6.38 -5.66 5.47
C TRP A 50 -5.75 -6.62 6.47
N LEU A 51 -5.39 -7.83 6.02
CA LEU A 51 -4.72 -8.82 6.86
C LEU A 51 -3.42 -8.24 7.41
N LEU A 52 -2.59 -7.61 6.59
CA LEU A 52 -1.31 -7.05 7.02
C LEU A 52 -1.47 -5.94 8.05
N LEU A 53 -2.48 -5.08 7.93
CA LEU A 53 -2.73 -4.01 8.90
C LEU A 53 -3.32 -4.51 10.22
N THR A 54 -4.34 -5.38 10.14
CA THR A 54 -5.16 -5.76 11.30
C THR A 54 -4.74 -7.07 11.96
N GLY A 55 -4.12 -7.98 11.22
CA GLY A 55 -3.91 -9.37 11.63
C GLY A 55 -5.13 -10.27 11.46
N GLU A 56 -6.25 -9.74 10.99
CA GLU A 56 -7.52 -10.46 10.86
C GLU A 56 -7.87 -10.72 9.39
N VAL A 57 -8.55 -11.85 9.13
CA VAL A 57 -9.05 -12.16 7.78
C VAL A 57 -10.31 -11.31 7.53
N PRO A 58 -10.34 -10.47 6.48
CA PRO A 58 -11.48 -9.61 6.22
C PRO A 58 -12.68 -10.37 5.66
N THR A 59 -13.85 -9.81 5.89
CA THR A 59 -15.10 -10.19 5.23
C THR A 59 -15.17 -9.62 3.81
N LYS A 60 -16.07 -10.16 2.98
CA LYS A 60 -16.31 -9.65 1.62
C LYS A 60 -16.75 -8.19 1.60
N ASP A 61 -17.57 -7.77 2.57
CA ASP A 61 -18.06 -6.40 2.66
C ASP A 61 -16.96 -5.42 3.05
N GLN A 62 -16.04 -5.81 3.94
CA GLN A 62 -14.86 -5.02 4.29
C GLN A 62 -13.94 -4.83 3.07
N VAL A 63 -13.67 -5.91 2.32
CA VAL A 63 -12.87 -5.82 1.08
C VAL A 63 -13.54 -4.92 0.06
N LYS A 64 -14.86 -5.05 -0.13
CA LYS A 64 -15.61 -4.20 -1.06
C LYS A 64 -15.58 -2.72 -0.65
N SER A 65 -15.67 -2.44 0.65
CA SER A 65 -15.53 -1.08 1.17
C SER A 65 -14.14 -0.51 0.90
N LEU A 66 -13.09 -1.30 1.13
CA LEU A 66 -11.71 -0.89 0.87
C LEU A 66 -11.45 -0.65 -0.62
N SER A 67 -11.97 -1.52 -1.51
CA SER A 67 -11.88 -1.31 -2.96
C SER A 67 -12.56 -0.01 -3.38
N ALA A 68 -13.72 0.32 -2.81
CA ALA A 68 -14.43 1.58 -3.10
C ALA A 68 -13.66 2.80 -2.58
N GLU A 69 -13.03 2.68 -1.41
CA GLU A 69 -12.17 3.72 -0.85
C GLU A 69 -10.95 4.00 -1.74
N TRP A 70 -10.25 2.95 -2.19
CA TRP A 70 -9.12 3.12 -3.11
C TRP A 70 -9.54 3.73 -4.44
N ALA A 71 -10.68 3.30 -5.00
CA ALA A 71 -11.21 3.88 -6.23
C ALA A 71 -11.56 5.38 -6.06
N ALA A 72 -12.00 5.80 -4.87
CA ALA A 72 -12.29 7.21 -4.58
C ALA A 72 -11.00 8.05 -4.41
N ARG A 73 -9.91 7.43 -3.95
CA ARG A 73 -8.62 8.10 -3.66
C ARG A 73 -7.61 8.02 -4.83
N SER A 74 -7.94 7.30 -5.91
CA SER A 74 -6.98 6.98 -6.99
C SER A 74 -6.60 8.14 -7.90
N ALA A 75 -7.32 9.26 -7.86
CA ALA A 75 -7.04 10.41 -8.72
C ALA A 75 -5.65 10.99 -8.43
N ILE A 76 -4.84 11.17 -9.48
CA ILE A 76 -3.53 11.82 -9.39
C ILE A 76 -3.66 13.32 -9.74
N PRO A 77 -2.89 14.20 -9.08
CA PRO A 77 -2.90 15.62 -9.42
C PRO A 77 -2.36 15.88 -10.82
N SER A 78 -2.90 16.89 -11.52
CA SER A 78 -2.51 17.21 -12.90
C SER A 78 -1.01 17.53 -13.05
N PHE A 79 -0.38 18.12 -12.03
CA PHE A 79 1.06 18.43 -12.08
C PHE A 79 1.92 17.15 -12.09
N VAL A 80 1.43 16.03 -11.55
CA VAL A 80 2.13 14.74 -11.57
C VAL A 80 2.00 14.09 -12.95
N GLU A 81 0.83 14.17 -13.57
CA GLU A 81 0.59 13.73 -14.95
C GLU A 81 1.52 14.47 -15.92
N GLU A 82 1.53 15.81 -15.87
CA GLU A 82 2.41 16.62 -16.71
C GLU A 82 3.89 16.31 -16.51
N LEU A 83 4.27 15.94 -15.29
CA LEU A 83 5.64 15.60 -14.95
C LEU A 83 6.06 14.25 -15.52
N LEU A 84 5.15 13.26 -15.51
CA LEU A 84 5.35 11.97 -16.16
C LEU A 84 5.44 12.13 -17.69
N ASP A 85 4.52 12.89 -18.29
CA ASP A 85 4.48 13.12 -19.74
C ASP A 85 5.73 13.83 -20.28
N ARG A 86 6.38 14.63 -19.44
CA ARG A 86 7.63 15.34 -19.78
C ARG A 86 8.89 14.50 -19.60
N CYS A 87 8.80 13.31 -19.02
CA CYS A 87 9.95 12.43 -18.89
C CYS A 87 10.45 11.99 -20.28
N PRO A 88 11.77 12.01 -20.54
CA PRO A 88 12.28 11.51 -21.82
C PRO A 88 12.01 10.01 -21.92
N SER A 89 11.66 9.52 -23.11
CA SER A 89 11.36 8.09 -23.34
C SER A 89 12.52 7.14 -23.07
N THR A 90 13.75 7.67 -22.96
CA THR A 90 14.96 6.94 -22.57
C THR A 90 15.12 6.81 -21.04
N LEU A 91 14.34 7.54 -20.24
CA LEU A 91 14.39 7.46 -18.79
C LEU A 91 13.83 6.13 -18.33
N HIS A 92 14.57 5.44 -17.46
CA HIS A 92 14.17 4.14 -16.95
C HIS A 92 12.80 4.21 -16.23
N PRO A 93 11.88 3.26 -16.43
CA PRO A 93 10.53 3.30 -15.84
C PRO A 93 10.54 3.46 -14.31
N MET A 94 11.44 2.77 -13.61
CA MET A 94 11.58 2.93 -12.15
C MET A 94 12.02 4.33 -11.72
N SER A 95 12.75 5.06 -12.58
CA SER A 95 13.10 6.45 -12.30
C SER A 95 11.89 7.37 -12.49
N GLN A 96 11.07 7.14 -13.52
CA GLN A 96 9.81 7.86 -13.72
C GLN A 96 8.83 7.61 -12.56
N PHE A 97 8.67 6.35 -12.17
CA PHE A 97 7.82 5.93 -11.05
C PHE A 97 8.25 6.58 -9.73
N SER A 98 9.54 6.49 -9.39
CA SER A 98 10.08 7.11 -8.17
C SER A 98 9.92 8.64 -8.19
N LEU A 99 10.11 9.26 -9.35
CA LEU A 99 9.94 10.70 -9.51
C LEU A 99 8.49 11.13 -9.25
N ALA A 100 7.50 10.42 -9.82
CA ALA A 100 6.09 10.70 -9.58
C ALA A 100 5.66 10.44 -8.13
N VAL A 101 6.14 9.37 -7.50
CA VAL A 101 5.88 9.09 -6.08
C VAL A 101 6.44 10.21 -5.19
N ASN A 102 7.64 10.72 -5.49
CA ASN A 102 8.19 11.87 -4.77
C ASN A 102 7.38 13.15 -5.03
N ALA A 103 6.85 13.35 -6.24
CA ALA A 103 6.02 14.50 -6.57
C ALA A 103 4.68 14.51 -5.80
N LEU A 104 4.08 13.33 -5.56
CA LEU A 104 2.87 13.19 -4.74
C LEU A 104 3.06 13.66 -3.29
N GLN A 105 4.30 13.74 -2.78
CA GLN A 105 4.58 14.22 -1.43
C GLN A 105 4.01 15.64 -1.18
N HIS A 106 3.88 16.48 -2.21
CA HIS A 106 3.28 17.81 -2.11
C HIS A 106 1.91 17.79 -1.41
N ASP A 107 1.11 16.74 -1.64
CA ASP A 107 -0.25 16.64 -1.11
C ASP A 107 -0.35 15.88 0.21
N SER A 108 0.78 15.44 0.79
CA SER A 108 0.83 14.67 2.04
C SER A 108 0.09 15.37 3.19
N VAL A 109 -0.90 14.66 3.77
CA VAL A 109 -1.62 15.14 4.95
C VAL A 109 -0.77 15.04 6.21
N PHE A 110 0.08 14.00 6.33
CA PHE A 110 0.97 13.83 7.47
C PHE A 110 2.01 14.96 7.53
N ALA A 111 2.62 15.32 6.39
CA ALA A 111 3.60 16.40 6.35
C ALA A 111 3.02 17.73 6.83
N ARG A 112 1.80 18.09 6.37
CA ARG A 112 1.09 19.29 6.83
C ARG A 112 0.71 19.22 8.30
N ALA A 113 0.15 18.09 8.74
CA ALA A 113 -0.28 17.91 10.12
C ALA A 113 0.90 17.97 11.10
N TYR A 114 2.02 17.33 10.76
CA TYR A 114 3.26 17.37 11.54
C TYR A 114 3.79 18.80 11.71
N GLN A 115 3.81 19.60 10.63
CA GLN A 115 4.21 21.01 10.68
C GLN A 115 3.32 21.86 11.58
N ASN A 116 2.03 21.50 11.69
CA ASN A 116 1.08 22.16 12.57
C ASN A 116 1.17 21.72 14.04
N GLY A 117 2.06 20.77 14.37
CA GLY A 117 2.33 20.36 15.75
C GLY A 117 1.34 19.36 16.35
N ILE A 118 0.89 18.37 15.56
CA ILE A 118 0.06 17.26 16.06
C ILE A 118 0.77 16.44 17.15
N HIS A 119 -0.02 15.81 18.01
CA HIS A 119 0.52 14.99 19.09
C HIS A 119 1.09 13.66 18.55
N LYS A 120 2.17 13.16 19.18
CA LYS A 120 2.85 11.93 18.74
C LYS A 120 1.93 10.70 18.65
N SER A 121 0.92 10.63 19.52
CA SER A 121 -0.04 9.51 19.50
C SER A 121 -0.95 9.51 18.27
N GLU A 122 -1.06 10.62 17.55
CA GLU A 122 -1.94 10.79 16.38
C GLU A 122 -1.16 10.62 15.05
N TYR A 123 0.14 10.37 15.11
CA TYR A 123 0.96 10.25 13.89
C TYR A 123 0.46 9.14 12.97
N TRP A 124 -0.03 8.04 13.54
CA TRP A 124 -0.47 6.88 12.78
C TRP A 124 -1.74 7.16 11.97
N ASP A 125 -2.64 8.02 12.45
CA ASP A 125 -3.88 8.39 11.76
C ASP A 125 -3.55 9.03 10.40
N TYR A 126 -2.72 10.06 10.41
CA TYR A 126 -2.30 10.74 9.19
C TYR A 126 -1.36 9.90 8.32
N THR A 127 -0.55 9.01 8.95
CA THR A 127 0.29 8.06 8.19
C THR A 127 -0.56 7.04 7.45
N TYR A 128 -1.66 6.59 8.06
CA TYR A 128 -2.63 5.69 7.44
C TYR A 128 -3.30 6.34 6.23
N GLU A 129 -3.74 7.60 6.36
CA GLU A 129 -4.34 8.36 5.26
C GLU A 129 -3.35 8.48 4.08
N ASP A 130 -2.13 8.95 4.31
CA ASP A 130 -1.13 9.09 3.24
C ASP A 130 -0.73 7.73 2.62
N SER A 131 -0.63 6.67 3.42
CA SER A 131 -0.30 5.33 2.91
C SER A 131 -1.41 4.78 2.03
N THR A 132 -2.67 5.00 2.42
CA THR A 132 -3.86 4.56 1.67
C THR A 132 -4.02 5.36 0.39
N ASP A 133 -3.85 6.68 0.45
CA ASP A 133 -3.83 7.55 -0.72
C ASP A 133 -2.73 7.16 -1.71
N LEU A 134 -1.54 6.86 -1.20
CA LEU A 134 -0.43 6.43 -2.06
C LEU A 134 -0.77 5.13 -2.78
N ILE A 135 -1.18 4.08 -2.05
CA ILE A 135 -1.55 2.78 -2.62
C ILE A 135 -2.62 2.94 -3.71
N ALA A 136 -3.64 3.77 -3.46
CA ALA A 136 -4.70 4.03 -4.41
C ALA A 136 -4.21 4.70 -5.71
N LYS A 137 -3.18 5.57 -5.63
CA LYS A 137 -2.62 6.32 -6.76
C LYS A 137 -1.55 5.55 -7.54
N LEU A 138 -0.88 4.58 -6.92
CA LEU A 138 0.22 3.81 -7.55
C LEU A 138 -0.16 3.18 -8.90
N PRO A 139 -1.33 2.55 -9.08
CA PRO A 139 -1.71 1.96 -10.37
C PRO A 139 -1.80 3.00 -11.50
N ASN A 140 -2.33 4.20 -11.22
CA ASN A 140 -2.46 5.27 -12.21
C ASN A 140 -1.12 5.91 -12.58
N ILE A 141 -0.12 5.86 -11.68
CA ILE A 141 1.26 6.28 -11.99
C ILE A 141 1.98 5.22 -12.84
N ALA A 142 1.65 3.94 -12.62
CA ALA A 142 2.35 2.82 -13.25
C ALA A 142 1.76 2.40 -14.61
N ALA A 143 0.49 2.74 -14.87
CA ALA A 143 -0.24 2.42 -16.11
C ALA A 143 0.22 3.28 -17.29
#